data_AF-A0A925ING2-F1
#
_entry.id   AF-A0A925ING2-F1
#
_cell.length_a   1.000
_cell.length_b   1.000
_cell.length_c   1.000
_cell.angle_alpha   90.00
_cell.angle_beta   90.00
_cell.angle_gamma   90.00
#
_symmetry.space_group_name_H-M   'P 1'
#
loop_
_entity.id
_entity.type
_entity.pdbx_description
1 polymer ?
#
loop_
_entity_poly.entity_id
_entity_poly.type
_entity_poly.pdbx_seq_one_letter_code
_entity_poly.pdbx_strand_id
1 'polypeptide(L)' 'MSDKIKIKCPRCGHKWEKSLSELEIDQTIYREINKKPDVKVVKYRAYCPNDGTVIIIEVQED' A
#
# COMPACT_ATOMS: atom_id res chain seq x y z
N MET A 1 1.41 -8.26 14.16
CA MET A 1 1.71 -9.08 12.97
C MET A 1 2.48 -8.18 12.02
N SER A 2 3.59 -8.64 11.45
CA SER A 2 4.37 -7.83 10.51
C SER A 2 3.88 -8.16 9.11
N ASP A 3 2.91 -7.38 8.61
CA ASP A 3 2.37 -7.52 7.26
C ASP A 3 3.41 -7.07 6.25
N LYS A 4 4.31 -8.00 5.88
CA LYS A 4 5.30 -7.83 4.83
C LYS A 4 4.60 -7.99 3.49
N ILE A 5 4.71 -6.98 2.65
CA ILE A 5 4.15 -7.02 1.31
C ILE A 5 5.28 -7.08 0.27
N LYS A 6 5.04 -7.91 -0.75
CA LYS A 6 5.91 -8.03 -1.92
C LYS A 6 5.52 -6.96 -2.91
N ILE A 7 6.42 -6.01 -3.14
CA ILE A 7 6.21 -4.90 -4.05
C ILE A 7 7.06 -5.15 -5.29
N LYS A 8 6.45 -5.02 -6.46
CA LYS A 8 7.14 -5.08 -7.75
C LYS A 8 7.01 -3.73 -8.42
N CYS A 9 8.14 -3.13 -8.80
CA CYS A 9 8.13 -1.91 -9.58
C CYS A 9 7.62 -2.20 -11.01
N PRO A 10 6.56 -1.50 -11.47
CA PRO A 10 6.06 -1.67 -12.83
C PRO A 10 7.00 -1.06 -13.87
N ARG A 11 7.91 -0.15 -13.48
CA ARG A 11 8.84 0.54 -14.39
C ARG A 11 10.10 -0.26 -14.65
N CYS A 12 10.85 -0.60 -13.60
CA CYS A 12 12.13 -1.31 -13.73
C CYS A 12 12.03 -2.83 -13.47
N GLY A 13 10.87 -3.33 -13.02
CA GLY A 13 10.66 -4.75 -12.74
C GLY A 13 11.30 -5.26 -11.43
N HIS A 14 12.00 -4.39 -10.69
CA HIS A 14 12.63 -4.73 -9.41
C HIS A 14 11.57 -5.19 -8.39
N LYS A 15 11.90 -6.20 -7.60
CA LYS A 15 11.02 -6.79 -6.57
C LYS A 15 11.69 -6.64 -5.22
N TRP A 16 10.95 -6.14 -4.24
CA TRP A 16 11.42 -6.05 -2.86
C TRP A 16 10.26 -6.31 -1.90
N GLU A 17 10.62 -6.55 -0.65
CA GLU A 17 9.68 -6.78 0.43
C GLU A 17 9.82 -5.66 1.44
N LYS A 18 8.70 -5.08 1.85
CA LYS A 18 8.66 -4.07 2.92
C LYS A 18 7.48 -4.33 3.84
N SER A 19 7.62 -4.01 5.11
CA SER A 19 6.49 -4.05 6.03
C SER A 19 5.56 -2.87 5.75
N LEU A 20 4.24 -3.08 5.79
CA LEU A 20 3.26 -1.99 5.70
C LEU A 20 3.51 -0.92 6.78
N SER A 21 3.93 -1.34 7.98
CA SER A 21 4.30 -0.45 9.09
C SER A 21 5.52 0.44 8.80
N GLU A 22 6.37 0.05 7.84
CA GLU A 22 7.54 0.82 7.41
C GLU A 22 7.27 1.66 6.17
N LEU A 23 6.06 1.56 5.59
CA LEU A 23 5.64 2.40 4.47
C LEU A 23 4.99 3.67 4.98
N GLU A 24 5.20 4.74 4.24
CA GLU A 24 4.55 6.02 4.52
C GLU A 24 3.07 5.89 4.17
N ILE A 25 2.19 6.18 5.13
CA ILE A 25 0.76 6.25 4.89
C ILE A 25 0.50 7.53 4.10
N ASP A 26 0.04 7.38 2.88
CA ASP A 26 -0.32 8.49 2.00
C ASP A 26 -1.70 9.03 2.35
N GLN A 27 -2.69 8.14 2.48
CA GLN A 27 -4.07 8.52 2.74
C GLN A 27 -4.85 7.39 3.39
N THR A 28 -5.66 7.70 4.39
CA THR A 28 -6.66 6.78 4.95
C THR A 28 -8.04 7.27 4.52
N ILE A 29 -8.81 6.40 3.87
CA ILE A 29 -10.15 6.70 3.35
C ILE A 29 -11.12 5.70 3.96
N TYR A 30 -12.16 6.21 4.58
CA TYR A 30 -13.29 5.43 5.05
C TYR A 30 -14.37 5.45 3.97
N ARG A 31 -14.70 4.28 3.40
CA ARG A 31 -15.71 4.16 2.34
C ARG A 31 -16.92 3.40 2.87
N GLU A 32 -18.05 4.07 2.88
CA GLU A 32 -19.36 3.43 3.00
C GLU A 32 -19.76 2.82 1.64
N ILE A 33 -19.65 1.50 1.51
CA ILE A 33 -20.09 0.77 0.31
C ILE A 33 -21.30 -0.09 0.68
N ASN A 34 -22.47 0.20 0.09
CA ASN A 34 -23.66 -0.66 0.14
C ASN A 34 -24.14 -1.09 1.55
N LYS A 35 -24.37 -0.14 2.47
CA LYS A 35 -24.97 -0.41 3.82
C LYS A 35 -24.21 -1.44 4.66
N LYS A 36 -22.96 -1.74 4.33
CA LYS A 36 -22.03 -2.54 5.15
C LYS A 36 -21.03 -1.62 5.86
N PRO A 37 -20.52 -2.04 7.03
CA PRO A 37 -19.69 -1.19 7.86
C PRO A 37 -18.50 -0.63 7.10
N ASP A 38 -18.15 0.57 7.53
CA ASP A 38 -17.10 1.46 7.05
C ASP A 38 -15.80 0.72 6.65
N VAL A 39 -15.59 0.49 5.34
CA VAL A 39 -14.36 -0.16 4.86
C VAL A 39 -13.24 0.86 4.92
N LYS A 40 -12.23 0.59 5.76
CA LYS A 40 -11.06 1.45 5.89
C LYS A 40 -10.06 1.09 4.81
N VAL A 41 -9.95 1.95 3.81
CA VAL A 41 -8.95 1.86 2.75
C VAL A 41 -7.74 2.68 3.13
N VAL A 42 -6.61 2.03 3.40
CA VAL A 42 -5.32 2.69 3.67
C VAL A 42 -4.46 2.63 2.42
N LYS A 43 -4.04 3.81 1.95
CA LYS A 43 -3.09 3.97 0.86
C LYS A 43 -1.70 4.15 1.43
N TYR A 44 -0.78 3.30 1.01
CA TYR A 44 0.63 3.36 1.35
C TYR A 44 1.45 3.79 0.13
N ARG A 45 2.46 4.62 0.37
CA ARG A 45 3.46 5.00 -0.63
C ARG A 45 4.72 4.18 -0.47
N ALA A 46 5.10 3.49 -1.54
CA ALA A 46 6.38 2.81 -1.65
C ALA A 46 7.23 3.42 -2.74
N TYR A 47 8.48 3.74 -2.40
CA TYR A 47 9.47 4.20 -3.36
C TYR A 47 10.31 3.01 -3.82
N CYS A 48 10.50 2.88 -5.13
CA CYS A 48 11.39 1.88 -5.68
C CYS A 48 12.84 2.23 -5.37
N PRO A 49 13.61 1.34 -4.70
CA PRO A 49 15.01 1.62 -4.38
C PRO A 49 15.94 1.68 -5.61
N ASN A 50 15.50 1.13 -6.75
CA ASN A 50 16.33 1.04 -7.96
C ASN A 50 16.18 2.25 -8.89
N ASP A 51 15.00 2.85 -8.95
CA ASP A 51 14.66 3.88 -9.96
C ASP A 51 13.92 5.09 -9.35
N GLY A 52 13.57 5.05 -8.06
CA GLY A 52 12.81 6.12 -7.41
C GLY A 52 11.33 6.18 -7.79
N THR A 53 10.86 5.31 -8.69
CA THR A 53 9.44 5.19 -9.05
C THR A 53 8.56 5.04 -7.81
N VAL A 54 7.52 5.88 -7.69
CA VAL A 54 6.53 5.84 -6.62
C VAL A 54 5.41 4.85 -6.96
N ILE A 55 5.06 4.01 -5.99
CA ILE A 55 4.03 2.99 -6.10
C ILE A 55 3.04 3.21 -4.98
N ILE A 56 1.77 3.33 -5.34
CA ILE A 56 0.66 3.45 -4.39
C ILE A 56 0.07 2.07 -4.17
N ILE A 57 -0.01 1.66 -2.90
CA ILE A 57 -0.52 0.36 -2.48
C ILE A 57 -1.78 0.62 -1.67
N GLU A 58 -2.91 0.10 -2.14
CA GLU A 58 -4.20 0.25 -1.46
C GLU A 58 -4.51 -1.04 -0.70
N VAL A 59 -4.63 -0.92 0.62
CA VAL A 59 -5.00 -2.02 1.52
C VAL A 59 -6.38 -1.73 2.06
N GLN A 60 -7.28 -2.70 1.96
CA GLN A 60 -8.61 -2.62 2.57
C GLN A 60 -8.57 -3.39 3.89
N GLU A 61 -8.82 -2.69 4.99
CA GLU A 61 -9.05 -3.27 6.31
C GLU A 61 -10.58 -3.40 6.48
N ASP A 62 -11.06 -4.63 6.69
CA ASP A 62 -12.45 -4.99 7.07
C ASP A 62 -12.53 -5.26 8.58
#